data_AF-A0A177ZNI0-F1
#
_entry.id   AF-A0A177ZNI0-F1
#
_cell.length_a   1.000
_cell.length_b   1.000
_cell.length_c   1.000
_cell.angle_alpha   90.00
_cell.angle_beta   90.00
_cell.angle_gamma   90.00
#
_symmetry.space_group_name_H-M   'P 1'
#
loop_
_entity.id
_entity.type
_entity.pdbx_description
1 polymer ?
#
loop_
_entity_poly.entity_id
_entity_poly.type
_entity_poly.pdbx_seq_one_letter_code
_entity_poly.pdbx_strand_id
1 'polypeptide(L)'
;MGAEIYGQWHGNGATVIGDTNGITVIKDGKTELFDWDHVIQYGTLAIVLMENDEAAWTISLNQNFRIHSEGPPSGEIRLYQATMEKNKPITLLNSRENL
;
A
#
# COMPACT_ATOMS: atom_id res chain seq x y z
N MET A 1 13.27 -2.59 -0.18
CA MET A 1 12.11 -3.45 0.14
C MET A 1 10.86 -2.71 -0.33
N GLY A 2 9.72 -3.36 -0.59
CA GLY A 2 8.48 -2.68 -1.01
C GLY A 2 8.51 -1.96 -2.37
N ALA A 3 9.54 -2.23 -3.20
CA ALA A 3 9.74 -1.57 -4.49
C ALA A 3 8.57 -1.79 -5.48
N GLU A 4 7.83 -2.87 -5.30
CA GLU A 4 6.73 -3.27 -6.17
C GLU A 4 5.51 -2.34 -6.10
N ILE A 5 5.32 -1.61 -5.00
CA ILE A 5 4.19 -0.67 -4.86
C ILE A 5 4.60 0.79 -5.11
N TYR A 6 5.77 1.04 -5.69
CA TYR A 6 6.14 2.39 -6.11
C TYR A 6 5.08 3.00 -7.04
N GLY A 7 4.81 4.28 -6.82
CA GLY A 7 3.73 4.99 -7.50
C GLY A 7 2.60 5.33 -6.55
N GLN A 8 1.46 5.69 -7.14
CA GLN A 8 0.30 6.15 -6.40
C GLN A 8 -0.87 5.22 -6.64
N TRP A 9 -1.54 4.84 -5.57
CA TRP A 9 -2.67 3.91 -5.57
C TRP A 9 -3.85 4.59 -4.91
N HIS A 10 -5.01 4.58 -5.57
CA HIS A 10 -6.18 5.33 -5.11
C HIS A 10 -7.44 4.46 -5.10
N GLY A 11 -8.32 4.71 -4.14
CA GLY A 11 -9.63 4.07 -4.09
C GLY A 11 -10.41 4.44 -2.84
N ASN A 12 -11.72 4.67 -3.01
CA ASN A 12 -12.68 4.92 -1.92
C ASN A 12 -12.18 5.89 -0.83
N GLY A 13 -11.62 7.05 -1.23
CA GLY A 13 -11.16 8.08 -0.30
C GLY A 13 -9.83 7.81 0.39
N ALA A 14 -9.11 6.75 0.00
CA ALA A 14 -7.76 6.46 0.45
C ALA A 14 -6.75 6.56 -0.70
N THR A 15 -5.53 6.97 -0.34
CA THR A 15 -4.36 6.99 -1.23
C THR A 15 -3.19 6.31 -0.55
N VAL A 16 -2.44 5.50 -1.31
CA VAL A 16 -1.12 4.98 -0.91
C VAL A 16 -0.09 5.48 -1.92
N ILE A 17 0.99 6.07 -1.43
CA ILE A 17 2.10 6.58 -2.23
C ILE A 17 3.37 5.85 -1.81
N GLY A 18 3.92 5.01 -2.69
CA GLY A 18 5.24 4.42 -2.53
C GLY A 18 6.28 5.25 -3.29
N ASP A 19 7.28 5.79 -2.59
CA ASP A 19 8.38 6.55 -3.18
C ASP A 19 9.71 6.32 -2.46
N THR A 20 10.75 7.07 -2.81
CA THR A 20 12.09 6.88 -2.23
C THR A 20 12.16 7.06 -0.71
N ASN A 21 11.22 7.81 -0.11
CA ASN A 21 11.19 8.06 1.33
C ASN A 21 10.48 6.95 2.11
N GLY A 22 9.69 6.10 1.43
CA GLY A 22 8.92 5.05 2.06
C GLY A 22 7.50 4.95 1.48
N ILE A 23 6.53 4.68 2.35
CA ILE A 23 5.12 4.54 2.00
C ILE A 23 4.30 5.55 2.78
N THR A 24 3.58 6.41 2.07
CA THR A 24 2.61 7.33 2.65
C THR A 24 1.19 6.79 2.50
N VAL A 25 0.43 6.74 3.59
CA VAL A 25 -1.02 6.46 3.59
C VAL A 25 -1.78 7.74 3.86
N ILE A 26 -2.74 8.07 2.99
CA ILE A 26 -3.65 9.21 3.15
C ILE A 26 -5.07 8.66 3.23
N LYS A 27 -5.76 8.88 4.34
CA LYS A 27 -7.15 8.45 4.54
C LYS A 27 -7.87 9.38 5.53
N ASP A 28 -9.11 9.73 5.24
CA ASP A 28 -9.95 10.56 6.12
C ASP A 28 -9.29 11.89 6.53
N GLY A 29 -8.51 12.50 5.62
CA GLY A 29 -7.79 13.75 5.86
C GLY A 29 -6.53 13.62 6.74
N LYS A 30 -6.16 12.39 7.14
CA LYS A 30 -4.91 12.09 7.83
C LYS A 30 -3.86 11.58 6.85
N THR A 31 -2.61 11.93 7.13
CA THR A 31 -1.44 11.51 6.36
C THR A 31 -0.44 10.89 7.32
N GLU A 32 -0.03 9.66 7.02
CA GLU A 32 0.94 8.88 7.80
C GLU A 32 2.06 8.45 6.86
N LEU A 33 3.32 8.77 7.19
CA LEU A 33 4.49 8.34 6.44
C LEU A 33 5.21 7.25 7.22
N PHE A 34 5.46 6.13 6.55
CA PHE A 34 6.25 5.01 7.05
C PHE A 34 7.54 4.95 6.24
N ASP A 35 8.66 5.29 6.86
CA ASP A 35 9.96 5.11 6.22
C ASP A 35 10.29 3.62 6.02
N TRP A 36 11.33 3.32 5.24
CA TRP A 36 11.66 1.94 4.89
C TRP A 36 12.06 1.05 6.07
N ASP A 37 12.50 1.62 7.20
CA ASP A 37 12.82 0.85 8.41
C ASP A 37 11.54 0.37 9.11
N HIS A 38 10.41 1.04 8.86
CA HIS A 38 9.08 0.69 9.36
C HIS A 38 8.23 -0.09 8.35
N VAL A 39 8.81 -0.53 7.23
CA VAL A 39 8.11 -1.28 6.16
C VAL A 39 8.63 -2.72 6.11
N ILE A 40 7.76 -3.67 6.45
CA ILE A 40 8.09 -5.09 6.43
C ILE A 40 7.35 -5.78 5.29
N GLN A 41 8.10 -6.39 4.37
CA GLN A 41 7.54 -7.15 3.25
C GLN A 41 7.54 -8.65 3.57
N TYR A 42 6.35 -9.26 3.48
CA TYR A 42 6.15 -10.70 3.66
C TYR A 42 6.00 -11.39 2.29
N GLY A 43 7.15 -11.66 1.67
CA GLY A 43 7.23 -12.27 0.35
C GLY A 43 6.48 -11.44 -0.70
N THR A 44 5.68 -12.10 -1.54
CA THR A 44 4.82 -11.44 -2.54
C THR A 44 3.36 -11.31 -2.06
N LEU A 45 3.11 -11.53 -0.77
CA LEU A 45 1.74 -11.59 -0.23
C LEU A 45 1.29 -10.21 0.27
N ALA A 46 2.12 -9.60 1.11
CA ALA A 46 1.73 -8.41 1.84
C ALA A 46 2.91 -7.56 2.26
N ILE A 47 2.63 -6.28 2.48
CA ILE A 47 3.51 -5.28 3.06
C ILE A 47 2.82 -4.78 4.32
N VAL A 48 3.52 -4.77 5.45
CA VAL A 48 3.02 -4.28 6.73
C VAL A 48 3.75 -2.98 7.06
N LEU A 49 2.97 -1.96 7.41
CA LEU A 49 3.46 -0.65 7.84
C LEU A 49 3.38 -0.59 9.37
N MET A 50 4.53 -0.39 10.00
CA MET A 50 4.68 -0.49 11.45
C MET A 50 4.67 0.89 12.10
N GLU A 51 3.98 1.04 13.21
CA GLU A 51 4.05 2.20 14.09
C GLU A 51 4.29 1.71 15.52
N ASN A 52 5.33 2.19 16.20
CA ASN A 52 5.69 1.78 17.55
C ASN A 52 5.77 0.25 17.75
N ASP A 53 6.42 -0.45 16.82
CA ASP A 53 6.56 -1.92 16.79
C ASP A 53 5.23 -2.71 16.64
N GLU A 54 4.11 -2.03 16.36
CA GLU A 54 2.82 -2.65 16.06
C GLU A 54 2.42 -2.39 14.60
N ALA A 55 1.61 -3.28 14.02
CA ALA A 55 1.07 -3.04 12.69
C ALA A 55 0.06 -1.88 12.74
N ALA A 56 0.24 -0.86 11.91
CA ALA A 56 -0.74 0.20 11.68
C ALA A 56 -1.58 -0.10 10.43
N TRP A 57 -0.92 -0.59 9.37
CA TRP A 57 -1.56 -0.93 8.10
C TRP A 57 -1.00 -2.22 7.50
N THR A 58 -1.82 -2.91 6.71
CA THR A 58 -1.39 -3.99 5.83
C THR A 58 -1.84 -3.70 4.41
N ILE A 59 -0.91 -3.76 3.47
CA ILE A 59 -1.16 -3.68 2.03
C ILE A 59 -1.00 -5.10 1.47
N SER A 60 -2.09 -5.74 1.08
CA SER A 60 -2.00 -7.03 0.38
C SER A 60 -1.95 -6.82 -1.13
N LEU A 61 -1.06 -7.55 -1.81
CA LEU A 61 -1.01 -7.60 -3.26
C LEU A 61 -2.09 -8.58 -3.75
N ASN A 62 -3.06 -8.10 -4.53
CA ASN A 62 -4.17 -8.95 -4.96
C ASN A 62 -3.70 -9.95 -6.04
N GLN A 63 -4.50 -11.01 -6.32
CA GLN A 63 -4.12 -12.06 -7.27
C GLN A 63 -3.88 -11.55 -8.70
N ASN A 64 -4.48 -10.41 -9.07
CA ASN A 64 -4.29 -9.76 -10.36
C ASN A 64 -3.12 -8.76 -10.38
N PHE A 65 -2.41 -8.56 -9.25
CA PHE A 65 -1.24 -7.70 -9.18
C PHE A 65 -0.11 -8.23 -10.06
N ARG A 66 0.47 -7.38 -10.91
CA ARG A 66 1.57 -7.73 -11.80
C ARG A 66 2.62 -6.63 -11.79
N ILE A 67 3.88 -7.06 -11.70
CA ILE A 67 5.04 -6.22 -11.95
C ILE A 67 5.45 -6.44 -13.40
N HIS A 68 5.68 -5.35 -14.13
CA HIS A 68 6.13 -5.39 -15.52
C HIS A 68 7.61 -5.03 -15.60
N SER A 69 8.31 -5.58 -16.59
CA SER A 69 9.71 -5.22 -16.86
C SER A 69 9.84 -3.77 -17.33
N GLU A 70 8.79 -3.24 -17.96
CA GLU A 70 8.68 -1.87 -18.43
C GLU A 70 7.29 -1.32 -18.06
N GLY A 71 7.22 -0.10 -17.54
CA GLY A 71 5.97 0.53 -17.13
C GLY A 71 5.62 0.36 -15.65
N PRO A 72 4.52 1.00 -15.18
CA PRO A 72 4.07 0.90 -13.80
C PRO A 72 3.49 -0.49 -13.50
N PRO A 73 3.50 -0.94 -12.23
CA PRO A 73 2.78 -2.14 -11.83
C PRO A 73 1.28 -1.99 -12.08
N SER A 74 0.62 -3.11 -12.36
CA SER A 74 -0.80 -3.19 -12.71
C SER A 74 -1.58 -4.08 -11.74
N GLY A 75 -2.92 -3.99 -11.76
CA GLY A 75 -3.82 -4.75 -10.91
C GLY A 75 -4.19 -4.02 -9.63
N GLU A 76 -4.69 -4.78 -8.65
CA GLU A 76 -5.21 -4.21 -7.40
C GLU A 76 -4.28 -4.46 -6.22
N ILE A 77 -4.26 -3.50 -5.31
CA ILE A 77 -3.82 -3.73 -3.93
C ILE A 77 -5.01 -3.52 -2.99
N ARG A 78 -4.93 -4.08 -1.79
CA ARG A 78 -5.91 -3.82 -0.73
C ARG A 78 -5.23 -3.27 0.51
N LEU A 79 -5.75 -2.14 0.99
CA LEU A 79 -5.33 -1.49 2.21
C LEU A 79 -6.24 -1.90 3.37
N TYR A 80 -5.64 -2.46 4.42
CA TYR A 80 -6.30 -2.81 5.67
C TYR A 80 -5.72 -1.97 6.79
N GLN A 81 -6.59 -1.35 7.58
CA GLN A 81 -6.18 -0.74 8.84
C GLN A 81 -6.06 -1.81 9.90
N ALA A 82 -4.99 -1.80 10.69
CA ALA A 82 -4.90 -2.66 11.85
C ALA A 82 -5.77 -2.04 12.97
N THR A 83 -6.89 -2.68 13.26
CA THR A 83 -7.80 -2.27 14.34
C THR A 83 -8.25 -3.51 15.10
N MET A 84 -8.64 -3.34 16.37
CA MET A 84 -9.26 -4.42 17.15
C MET A 84 -10.64 -4.81 16.62
N GLU A 85 -11.32 -3.88 15.93
CA GLU A 85 -12.61 -4.11 15.30
C GLU A 85 -12.46 -4.76 13.92
N LYS A 86 -13.50 -5.49 13.49
CA LYS A 86 -13.55 -5.99 12.11
C LYS A 86 -13.76 -4.81 11.16
N ASN A 87 -12.85 -4.64 10.22
CA ASN A 87 -13.00 -3.70 9.13
C ASN A 87 -12.92 -4.40 7.77
N LYS A 88 -13.32 -3.69 6.71
CA LYS A 88 -13.20 -4.15 5.33
C LYS A 88 -11.99 -3.48 4.69
N PRO A 89 -11.27 -4.19 3.81
CA PRO A 89 -10.21 -3.58 3.03
C PRO A 89 -10.75 -2.53 2.07
N ILE A 90 -9.88 -1.58 1.74
CA ILE A 90 -10.08 -0.66 0.64
C ILE A 90 -9.29 -1.18 -0.56
N THR A 91 -9.96 -1.44 -1.67
CA THR A 91 -9.29 -1.74 -2.95
C THR A 91 -8.74 -0.45 -3.54
N LEU A 92 -7.46 -0.46 -3.92
CA LEU A 92 -6.78 0.65 -4.56
C LEU A 92 -6.25 0.22 -5.93
N LEU A 93 -6.32 1.14 -6.90
CA LEU A 93 -5.82 0.99 -8.26
C LEU A 93 -4.66 1.94 -8.52
N ASN A 94 -3.71 1.53 -9.35
CA ASN A 94 -2.58 2.39 -9.69
C ASN A 94 -3.07 3.57 -10.55
N SER A 95 -2.70 4.81 -10.19
CA SER A 95 -3.09 6.01 -10.93
C SER A 95 -2.65 5.99 -12.39
N ARG A 96 -1.59 5.27 -12.73
CA ARG A 96 -1.02 5.23 -14.07
C ARG A 96 -1.66 4.17 -14.99
N GLU A 97 -2.59 3.35 -14.49
CA GLU A 97 -3.38 2.46 -15.35
C GLU A 97 -4.48 3.19 -16.15
N ASN A 98 -4.81 4.43 -15.79
CA ASN A 98 -5.87 5.23 -16.43
C ASN A 98 -5.34 6.29 -17.42
N LEU A 99 -4.11 6.14 -17.91
CA LEU A 99 -3.51 7.01 -18.94
C LEU A 99 -3.14 6.23 -20.20
#